data_AF-A0A9E5F1G1-F1
#
_entry.id   AF-A0A9E5F1G1-F1
#
_cell.length_a   1.000
_cell.length_b   1.000
_cell.length_c   1.000
_cell.angle_alpha   90.00
_cell.angle_beta   90.00
_cell.angle_gamma   90.00
#
_symmetry.space_group_name_H-M   'P 1'
#
loop_
_entity.id
_entity.type
_entity.pdbx_description
1 polymer ?
#
loop_
_entity_poly.entity_id
_entity_poly.type
_entity_poly.pdbx_seq_one_letter_code
_entity_poly.pdbx_strand_id
1 'polypeptide(L)'
;MLSELYPYSWSSYLDISSVLLRLLGLFLLAPAFNHRSIPIVIKLVLGLSLSLALYPVVRPYLSPFPTDFYGIIALAVRESLIGLFIGFSIHIAVESFHTAAQFIGFQMGFGVGGLMDPQMQSSVTVLVPLYGWVV
;
A
#
# COMPACT_ATOMS: atom_id res chain seq x y z
N MET A 1 26.43 -34.68 -7.44
CA MET A 1 25.85 -34.76 -8.79
C MET A 1 24.38 -34.32 -8.84
N LEU A 2 23.54 -34.62 -7.83
CA LEU A 2 22.16 -34.07 -7.73
C LEU A 2 22.09 -32.66 -7.10
N SER A 3 23.16 -32.19 -6.46
CA SER A 3 23.28 -30.87 -5.84
C SER A 3 23.56 -29.72 -6.82
N GLU A 4 23.95 -30.02 -8.07
CA GLU A 4 24.15 -29.01 -9.13
C GLU A 4 22.89 -28.75 -9.96
N LEU A 5 21.91 -29.66 -9.92
CA LEU A 5 20.65 -29.50 -10.67
C LEU A 5 19.61 -28.64 -9.92
N TYR A 6 19.84 -28.33 -8.64
CA TYR A 6 18.99 -27.47 -7.83
C TYR A 6 19.82 -26.41 -7.08
N PRO A 7 20.35 -25.38 -7.77
CA PRO A 7 21.10 -24.29 -7.14
C PRO A 7 20.21 -23.33 -6.31
N TYR A 8 18.97 -23.72 -5.98
CA TYR A 8 17.95 -22.90 -5.33
C TYR A 8 17.59 -23.51 -3.98
N SER A 9 18.38 -23.20 -2.95
CA SER A 9 18.13 -23.64 -1.58
C SER A 9 16.76 -23.17 -1.07
N TRP A 10 16.16 -23.90 -0.14
CA TRP A 10 14.89 -23.58 0.53
C TRP A 10 14.77 -22.11 1.01
N SER A 11 15.90 -21.44 1.23
CA SER A 11 16.02 -20.02 1.54
C SER A 11 15.34 -19.11 0.53
N SER A 12 15.38 -19.44 -0.77
CA SER A 12 14.85 -18.55 -1.80
C SER A 12 13.33 -18.44 -1.78
N TYR A 13 12.61 -19.47 -1.34
CA TYR A 13 11.16 -19.40 -1.13
C TYR A 13 10.81 -18.50 0.06
N LEU A 14 11.65 -18.54 1.10
CA LEU A 14 11.47 -17.71 2.30
C LEU A 14 11.72 -16.24 1.98
N ASP A 15 12.73 -15.93 1.17
CA ASP A 15 13.02 -14.58 0.67
C ASP A 15 11.82 -13.93 -0.02
N ILE A 16 11.17 -14.67 -0.93
CA ILE A 16 9.99 -14.19 -1.69
C ILE A 16 8.82 -13.90 -0.74
N SER A 17 8.63 -14.71 0.30
CA SER A 17 7.54 -14.53 1.27
C SER A 17 7.72 -13.26 2.12
N SER A 18 8.96 -12.88 2.44
CA SER A 18 9.26 -11.64 3.17
C SER A 18 8.96 -10.39 2.32
N VAL A 19 9.36 -10.40 1.05
CA VAL A 19 9.03 -9.31 0.11
C VAL A 19 7.52 -9.21 -0.10
N LEU A 20 6.82 -10.34 -0.17
CA LEU A 20 5.37 -10.39 -0.24
C LEU A 20 4.72 -9.75 0.99
N LEU A 21 5.17 -10.08 2.21
CA LEU A 21 4.66 -9.50 3.44
C LEU A 21 4.83 -7.98 3.49
N ARG A 22 5.98 -7.45 3.06
CA ARG A 22 6.23 -6.00 2.96
C ARG A 22 5.27 -5.33 1.96
N LEU A 23 5.06 -5.93 0.79
CA LEU A 23 4.14 -5.42 -0.23
C LEU A 23 2.68 -5.45 0.23
N LEU A 24 2.27 -6.52 0.93
CA LEU A 24 0.93 -6.61 1.50
C LEU A 24 0.71 -5.58 2.62
N GLY A 25 1.72 -5.36 3.48
CA GLY A 25 1.70 -4.29 4.48
C GLY A 25 1.52 -2.90 3.85
N LEU A 26 2.16 -2.66 2.72
CA LEU A 26 2.01 -1.42 1.94
C LEU A 26 0.61 -1.30 1.34
N PHE A 27 0.08 -2.34 0.70
CA PHE A 27 -1.24 -2.32 0.05
C PHE A 27 -2.42 -2.20 1.02
N LEU A 28 -2.23 -2.55 2.30
CA LEU A 28 -3.23 -2.35 3.34
C LEU A 28 -3.48 -0.87 3.63
N LEU A 29 -2.45 -0.02 3.51
CA LEU A 29 -2.54 1.40 3.86
C LEU A 29 -2.42 2.35 2.66
N ALA A 30 -1.92 1.89 1.52
CA ALA A 30 -1.85 2.72 0.33
C ALA A 30 -3.27 3.09 -0.15
N PRO A 31 -3.63 4.40 -0.16
CA PRO A 31 -5.00 4.85 -0.45
C PRO A 31 -5.48 4.45 -1.85
N ALA A 32 -4.58 4.44 -2.85
CA ALA A 32 -4.87 3.97 -4.22
C ALA A 32 -5.41 2.53 -4.27
N PHE A 33 -4.99 1.68 -3.32
CA PHE A 33 -5.47 0.30 -3.22
C PHE A 33 -6.53 0.11 -2.12
N ASN A 34 -6.83 1.14 -1.32
CA ASN A 34 -7.80 1.04 -0.22
C ASN A 34 -9.26 1.26 -0.65
N HIS A 35 -9.54 1.27 -1.97
CA HIS A 35 -10.91 1.37 -2.45
C HIS A 35 -11.71 0.11 -2.11
N ARG A 36 -12.91 0.27 -1.53
CA ARG A 36 -13.82 -0.83 -1.14
C ARG A 36 -14.25 -1.73 -2.30
N SER A 37 -14.06 -1.26 -3.53
CA SER A 37 -14.32 -1.99 -4.78
C SER A 37 -13.26 -3.03 -5.12
N ILE A 38 -12.07 -2.99 -4.50
CA ILE A 38 -10.99 -3.93 -4.81
C ILE A 38 -11.01 -5.07 -3.77
N PRO A 39 -11.47 -6.28 -4.13
CA PRO A 39 -11.46 -7.42 -3.24
C PRO A 39 -10.03 -7.80 -2.81
N ILE A 40 -9.90 -8.29 -1.58
CA ILE A 40 -8.61 -8.65 -0.97
C ILE A 40 -7.81 -9.67 -1.82
N VAL A 41 -8.51 -10.54 -2.56
CA VAL A 41 -7.90 -11.54 -3.44
C VAL A 41 -7.08 -10.90 -4.55
N ILE A 42 -7.54 -9.80 -5.15
CA ILE A 42 -6.81 -9.11 -6.21
C ILE A 42 -5.53 -8.46 -5.64
N LYS A 43 -5.60 -7.90 -4.43
CA LYS A 43 -4.43 -7.34 -3.74
C LYS A 43 -3.38 -8.41 -3.47
N LEU A 44 -3.81 -9.61 -3.07
CA LEU A 44 -2.92 -10.76 -2.85
C LEU A 44 -2.26 -11.22 -4.15
N VAL A 45 -3.02 -11.35 -5.25
CA VAL A 45 -2.48 -11.76 -6.55
C VAL A 45 -1.49 -10.73 -7.10
N LEU A 46 -1.81 -9.43 -7.00
CA LEU A 46 -0.91 -8.35 -7.40
C LEU A 46 0.36 -8.33 -6.54
N GLY A 47 0.23 -8.49 -5.22
CA GLY A 47 1.38 -8.55 -4.32
C GLY A 47 2.30 -9.73 -4.63
N LEU A 48 1.71 -10.89 -4.94
CA LEU A 48 2.45 -12.10 -5.29
C LEU A 48 3.15 -11.94 -6.65
N SER A 49 2.46 -11.44 -7.67
CA SER A 49 3.05 -11.16 -8.99
C SER A 49 4.19 -10.15 -8.89
N LEU A 50 4.03 -9.10 -8.09
CA LEU A 50 5.04 -8.05 -7.94
C LEU A 50 6.23 -8.54 -7.11
N SER A 51 5.99 -9.35 -6.07
CA SER A 51 7.05 -9.99 -5.29
C SER A 51 7.93 -10.88 -6.16
N LEU A 52 7.33 -11.68 -7.04
CA LEU A 52 8.06 -12.51 -8.01
C LEU A 52 8.89 -11.69 -9.00
N ALA A 53 8.34 -10.57 -9.50
CA ALA A 53 9.06 -9.68 -10.41
C ALA A 53 10.22 -8.94 -9.73
N LEU A 54 10.05 -8.55 -8.47
CA LEU A 54 11.05 -7.83 -7.69
C LEU A 54 12.14 -8.74 -7.10
N TYR A 55 11.86 -10.04 -6.95
CA TYR A 55 12.78 -11.01 -6.37
C TYR A 55 14.23 -10.89 -6.90
N PRO A 56 14.51 -10.93 -8.22
CA PRO A 56 15.90 -10.85 -8.71
C PRO A 56 16.60 -9.53 -8.38
N VAL A 57 15.86 -8.45 -8.21
CA VAL A 57 16.39 -7.10 -7.94
C VAL A 57 16.68 -6.91 -6.45
N VAL A 58 15.82 -7.44 -5.59
CA VAL A 58 15.90 -7.22 -4.13
C VAL A 58 16.80 -8.26 -3.45
N ARG A 59 17.04 -9.42 -4.09
CA ARG A 59 17.92 -10.50 -3.58
C ARG A 59 19.24 -10.05 -2.91
N PRO A 60 20.04 -9.13 -3.46
CA PRO A 60 21.29 -8.68 -2.82
C PRO A 60 21.09 -7.80 -1.57
N TYR A 61 19.89 -7.26 -1.36
CA TYR A 61 19.57 -6.34 -0.25
C TYR A 61 18.77 -7.01 0.87
N LEU A 62 18.35 -8.28 0.70
CA LEU A 62 17.71 -9.02 1.80
C LEU A 62 18.75 -9.40 2.85
N SER A 63 18.41 -9.15 4.12
CA SER A 63 19.17 -9.69 5.24
C SER A 63 19.15 -11.22 5.21
N PRO A 64 20.25 -11.89 5.60
CA PRO A 64 20.29 -13.34 5.66
C PRO A 64 19.17 -13.87 6.56
N PHE A 65 18.42 -14.85 6.05
CA PHE A 65 17.31 -15.43 6.79
C PHE A 65 17.80 -16.16 8.04
N PRO A 66 17.21 -15.87 9.22
CA PRO A 66 17.46 -16.66 10.42
C PRO A 66 16.95 -18.08 10.22
N THR A 67 17.73 -19.07 10.64
CA THR A 67 17.30 -20.49 10.67
C THR A 67 16.39 -20.81 11.86
N ASP A 68 16.29 -19.90 12.83
CA ASP A 68 15.47 -20.07 14.03
C ASP A 68 14.02 -19.64 13.80
N PHE A 69 13.07 -20.43 14.32
CA PHE A 69 11.62 -20.15 14.21
C PHE A 69 11.25 -18.75 14.76
N TYR A 70 11.86 -18.36 15.88
CA TYR A 70 11.70 -17.02 16.45
C TYR A 70 12.25 -15.91 15.55
N GLY A 71 13.36 -16.16 14.86
CA GLY A 71 13.96 -15.21 13.92
C GLY A 71 13.09 -15.00 12.68
N ILE A 72 12.43 -16.05 12.18
CA ILE A 72 11.49 -15.96 11.06
C ILE A 72 10.29 -15.09 11.43
N ILE A 73 9.71 -15.27 12.62
CA ILE A 73 8.58 -14.46 13.09
C ILE A 73 9.01 -12.99 13.28
N ALA A 74 10.15 -12.76 13.91
CA ALA A 74 10.67 -11.41 14.11
C ALA A 74 10.92 -10.69 12.76
N LEU A 75 11.45 -11.41 11.77
CA LEU A 75 11.64 -10.89 10.42
C LEU A 75 10.30 -10.55 9.77
N ALA A 76 9.32 -11.47 9.80
CA ALA A 76 7.99 -11.24 9.23
C ALA A 76 7.28 -10.01 9.83
N VAL A 77 7.36 -9.85 11.15
CA VAL A 77 6.81 -8.68 11.85
C VAL A 77 7.52 -7.40 11.45
N ARG A 78 8.87 -7.40 11.41
CA ARG A 78 9.66 -6.25 10.98
C ARG A 78 9.31 -5.82 9.55
N GLU A 79 9.16 -6.79 8.65
CA GLU A 79 8.88 -6.53 7.24
C GLU A 79 7.47 -6.01 6.99
N SER A 80 6.49 -6.56 7.72
CA SER A 80 5.13 -6.04 7.76
C SER A 80 5.09 -4.60 8.30
N LEU A 81 5.80 -4.32 9.40
CA LEU A 81 5.89 -2.98 9.98
C LEU A 81 6.51 -1.98 9.00
N ILE A 82 7.61 -2.34 8.33
CA ILE A 82 8.22 -1.47 7.31
C ILE A 82 7.23 -1.16 6.18
N GLY A 83 6.54 -2.18 5.67
CA GLY A 83 5.49 -2.00 4.65
C GLY A 83 4.37 -1.07 5.13
N LEU A 84 3.93 -1.25 6.37
CA LEU A 84 2.90 -0.43 7.01
C LEU A 84 3.37 1.02 7.17
N PHE A 85 4.59 1.28 7.63
CA PHE A 85 5.14 2.63 7.74
C PHE A 85 5.21 3.36 6.39
N ILE A 86 5.62 2.66 5.33
CA ILE A 86 5.67 3.22 3.98
C ILE A 86 4.25 3.54 3.50
N GLY A 87 3.32 2.59 3.64
CA GLY A 87 1.91 2.79 3.27
C GLY A 87 1.27 3.95 4.04
N PHE A 88 1.53 4.04 5.34
CA PHE A 88 1.05 5.11 6.21
C PHE A 88 1.57 6.50 5.80
N SER A 89 2.85 6.58 5.42
CA SER A 89 3.46 7.84 4.95
C SER A 89 2.78 8.33 3.68
N ILE A 90 2.50 7.43 2.73
CA ILE A 90 1.77 7.74 1.50
C ILE A 90 0.33 8.17 1.83
N HIS A 91 -0.32 7.46 2.76
CA HIS A 91 -1.67 7.77 3.19
C HIS A 91 -1.78 9.20 3.75
N ILE A 92 -0.87 9.61 4.65
CA ILE A 92 -0.85 10.97 5.19
C ILE A 92 -0.64 12.00 4.09
N ALA A 93 0.31 11.76 3.18
CA ALA A 93 0.57 12.69 2.08
C ALA A 93 -0.70 12.93 1.26
N VAL A 94 -1.39 11.84 0.87
CA VAL A 94 -2.59 11.88 0.05
C VAL A 94 -3.78 12.53 0.79
N GLU A 95 -3.99 12.22 2.07
CA GLU A 95 -5.02 12.85 2.93
C GLU A 95 -4.76 14.34 3.18
N SER A 96 -3.49 14.74 3.25
CA SER A 96 -3.14 16.16 3.43
C SER A 96 -3.59 17.01 2.24
N PHE A 97 -3.44 16.48 1.01
CA PHE A 97 -3.93 17.14 -0.19
C PHE A 97 -5.46 17.20 -0.23
N HIS A 98 -6.14 16.12 0.21
CA HIS A 98 -7.59 16.10 0.32
C HIS A 98 -8.11 17.21 1.24
N THR A 99 -7.52 17.31 2.43
CA THR A 99 -7.88 18.32 3.43
C THR A 99 -7.58 19.74 2.92
N ALA A 100 -6.44 19.93 2.24
CA ALA A 100 -6.11 21.22 1.63
C ALA A 100 -7.10 21.62 0.52
N ALA A 101 -7.51 20.68 -0.33
CA ALA A 101 -8.51 20.92 -1.37
C ALA A 101 -9.89 21.29 -0.79
N GLN A 102 -10.29 20.64 0.31
CA GLN A 102 -11.51 21.01 1.05
C GLN A 102 -11.42 22.43 1.61
N PHE A 103 -10.27 22.81 2.19
CA PHE A 103 -10.06 24.14 2.74
C PHE A 103 -10.13 25.23 1.67
N ILE A 104 -9.52 24.99 0.49
CA ILE A 104 -9.60 25.90 -0.66
C ILE A 104 -11.06 26.02 -1.14
N GLY A 105 -11.79 24.91 -1.24
CA GLY A 105 -13.21 24.91 -1.63
C GLY A 105 -14.09 25.72 -0.67
N PHE A 106 -13.80 25.64 0.63
CA PHE A 106 -14.47 26.45 1.65
C PHE A 106 -14.17 27.95 1.47
N GLN A 107 -12.90 28.32 1.27
CA GLN A 107 -12.47 29.70 1.10
C GLN A 107 -13.00 30.36 -0.18
N MET A 108 -13.18 29.58 -1.26
CA MET A 108 -13.80 30.02 -2.51
C MET A 108 -15.31 30.25 -2.39
N GLY A 109 -15.92 29.96 -1.24
CA GLY A 109 -17.34 30.20 -0.99
C GLY A 109 -18.27 29.06 -1.44
N PHE A 110 -17.73 27.93 -1.95
CA PHE A 110 -18.55 26.77 -2.31
C PHE A 110 -19.25 26.15 -1.08
N GLY A 111 -18.66 26.30 0.11
CA GLY A 111 -19.28 25.91 1.40
C GLY A 111 -20.57 26.68 1.76
N VAL A 112 -20.83 27.84 1.13
CA VAL A 112 -21.98 28.70 1.45
C VAL A 112 -23.25 28.27 0.69
N GLY A 113 -23.14 27.52 -0.41
CA GLY A 113 -24.29 27.04 -1.17
C GLY A 113 -25.19 26.05 -0.40
N GLY A 114 -24.61 25.27 0.52
CA GLY A 114 -25.34 24.34 1.37
C GLY A 114 -26.18 25.01 2.49
N LEU A 115 -25.98 26.31 2.74
CA LEU A 115 -26.75 27.08 3.72
C LEU A 115 -28.00 27.73 3.11
N MET A 116 -28.06 27.87 1.78
CA MET A 116 -29.18 28.54 1.09
C MET A 116 -30.20 27.58 0.47
N ASP A 117 -29.82 26.35 0.12
CA ASP A 117 -30.77 25.33 -0.35
C ASP A 117 -30.33 23.91 0.08
N PRO A 118 -31.04 23.25 1.02
CA PRO A 118 -30.79 21.87 1.42
C PRO A 118 -30.84 20.85 0.27
N GLN A 119 -31.52 21.16 -0.84
CA GLN A 119 -31.57 20.28 -2.01
C GLN A 119 -30.28 20.31 -2.86
N MET A 120 -29.38 21.29 -2.64
CA MET A 120 -28.11 21.44 -3.35
C MET A 120 -26.88 20.92 -2.58
N GLN A 121 -27.06 20.10 -1.53
CA GLN A 121 -25.96 19.52 -0.75
C GLN A 121 -24.94 18.71 -1.59
N SER A 122 -25.30 18.29 -2.81
CA SER A 122 -24.43 17.52 -3.71
C SER A 122 -23.43 18.36 -4.53
N SER A 123 -23.59 19.69 -4.60
CA SER A 123 -22.76 20.57 -5.45
C SER A 123 -21.66 21.32 -4.69
N VAL A 124 -21.49 21.06 -3.39
CA VAL A 124 -20.78 21.97 -2.47
C VAL A 124 -19.24 21.94 -2.59
N THR A 125 -18.59 21.03 -3.32
CA THR A 125 -17.16 21.19 -3.65
C THR A 125 -16.75 20.34 -4.85
N VAL A 126 -16.69 20.92 -6.06
CA VAL A 126 -16.26 20.22 -7.29
C VAL A 126 -14.80 19.72 -7.21
N LEU A 127 -13.98 20.35 -6.35
CA LEU A 127 -12.58 19.99 -6.12
C LEU A 127 -12.39 18.63 -5.42
N VAL A 128 -13.33 18.21 -4.58
CA VAL A 128 -13.23 16.96 -3.80
C VAL A 128 -13.46 15.71 -4.67
N PRO A 129 -14.49 15.66 -5.53
CA PRO A 129 -14.60 14.62 -6.54
C PRO A 129 -13.41 14.63 -7.51
N LEU A 130 -12.95 15.79 -7.97
CA LEU A 130 -11.81 15.88 -8.91
C LEU A 130 -10.54 15.22 -8.36
N TYR A 131 -10.25 15.42 -7.08
CA TYR A 131 -9.15 14.71 -6.40
C TYR A 131 -9.34 13.18 -6.45
N GLY A 132 -10.56 12.69 -6.24
CA GLY A 132 -10.87 11.26 -6.33
C GLY A 132 -10.77 10.66 -7.74
N TRP A 133 -10.68 11.47 -8.79
CA TRP A 133 -10.42 11.01 -10.17
C TRP A 133 -8.93 11.03 -10.55
N VAL A 134 -8.09 11.74 -9.78
CA VAL A 134 -6.64 11.89 -10.05
C VAL A 134 -5.80 10.82 -9.33
N VAL A 135 -6.35 10.20 -8.27
CA VAL A 135 -5.78 9.04 -7.55
C VAL A 135 -6.48 7.76 -8.02
#